data_AF-A0AAV5TKB5-F1
#
_entry.id   AF-A0AAV5TKB5-F1
#
_cell.length_a   1.000
_cell.length_b   1.000
_cell.length_c   1.000
_cell.angle_alpha   90.00
_cell.angle_beta   90.00
_cell.angle_gamma   90.00
#
_symmetry.space_group_name_H-M   'P 1'
#
loop_
_entity.id
_entity.type
_entity.pdbx_description
1 polymer ?
#
loop_
_entity_poly.entity_id
_entity_poly.type
_entity_poly.pdbx_seq_one_letter_code
_entity_poly.pdbx_strand_id
1 'polypeptide(L)'
;YAGCYFGTNVDAPGIATANANLARQFNTTYVEAWLIYRLNDDIAFISKVSLIIFDVAMVLSLSLSITLASSTFYYIKKATTLSSSYRSMQMTLLKAVSLQTLVPFICICIPYFYVLNIPFFNVSSPSPFLDFFTLLHALFPTFDSIIIIALMKPYRDGLLFLLMRSK
;
A
#
# COMPACT_ATOMS: atom_id res chain seq x y z
N TYR A 1 12.34 17.43 -14.83
CA TYR A 1 11.90 18.41 -13.82
C TYR A 1 10.60 17.91 -13.21
N ALA A 2 10.50 17.91 -11.87
CA ALA A 2 9.50 17.19 -11.06
C ALA A 2 8.12 17.03 -11.70
N GLY A 3 7.64 15.80 -11.78
CA GLY A 3 6.24 15.52 -12.14
C GLY A 3 5.65 14.49 -11.19
N CYS A 4 5.13 14.94 -10.05
CA CYS A 4 4.22 14.15 -9.22
C CYS A 4 2.82 14.72 -9.47
N TYR A 5 1.91 13.90 -9.98
CA TYR A 5 0.58 14.36 -10.33
C TYR A 5 -0.48 13.27 -9.92
N PHE A 6 -1.35 13.51 -8.89
CA PHE A 6 -2.76 13.02 -8.59
C PHE A 6 -3.93 14.07 -8.27
N GLY A 7 -5.09 14.09 -8.94
CA GLY A 7 -6.08 15.16 -8.69
C GLY A 7 -7.36 15.08 -9.49
N THR A 8 -8.37 15.69 -8.90
CA THR A 8 -9.76 15.23 -8.92
C THR A 8 -10.74 16.23 -9.53
N ASN A 9 -10.26 17.37 -10.02
CA ASN A 9 -11.13 18.43 -10.56
C ASN A 9 -10.67 18.84 -11.97
N VAL A 10 -11.41 18.39 -12.98
CA VAL A 10 -11.11 18.53 -14.42
C VAL A 10 -11.12 19.99 -14.91
N ASP A 11 -11.75 20.90 -14.14
CA ASP A 11 -12.01 22.28 -14.55
C ASP A 11 -11.00 23.30 -13.98
N ALA A 12 -9.99 22.84 -13.23
CA ALA A 12 -8.99 23.73 -12.66
C ALA A 12 -8.05 24.30 -13.74
N PRO A 13 -7.82 25.62 -13.80
CA PRO A 13 -6.83 26.20 -14.70
C PRO A 13 -5.46 25.58 -14.38
N GLY A 14 -4.82 24.96 -15.38
CA GLY A 14 -3.52 24.26 -15.20
C GLY A 14 -3.53 22.79 -15.64
N ILE A 15 -4.68 22.11 -15.61
CA ILE A 15 -4.80 20.70 -16.01
C ILE A 15 -4.57 20.52 -17.51
N ALA A 16 -5.22 21.34 -18.33
CA ALA A 16 -5.07 21.27 -19.78
C ALA A 16 -3.60 21.46 -20.21
N THR A 17 -2.90 22.40 -19.57
CA THR A 17 -1.48 22.67 -19.82
C THR A 17 -0.60 21.51 -19.42
N ALA A 18 -0.86 20.89 -18.26
CA ALA A 18 -0.07 19.78 -17.78
C ALA A 18 -0.35 18.47 -18.53
N ASN A 19 -1.61 18.19 -18.88
CA ASN A 19 -1.98 17.11 -19.79
C ASN A 19 -1.29 17.26 -21.15
N ALA A 20 -1.25 18.48 -21.70
CA ALA A 20 -0.56 18.76 -22.96
C ALA A 20 0.97 18.54 -22.84
N ASN A 21 1.57 18.90 -21.70
CA ASN A 21 2.98 18.65 -21.44
C ASN A 21 3.30 17.16 -21.27
N LEU A 22 2.44 16.41 -20.60
CA LEU A 22 2.56 14.95 -20.43
C LEU A 22 2.35 14.21 -21.76
N ALA A 23 1.32 14.58 -22.52
CA ALA A 23 1.06 14.08 -23.87
C ALA A 23 2.28 14.25 -24.79
N ARG A 24 2.95 15.41 -24.73
CA ARG A 24 4.21 15.64 -25.45
C ARG A 24 5.37 14.76 -24.95
N GLN A 25 5.48 14.51 -23.66
CA GLN A 25 6.57 13.69 -23.10
C GLN A 25 6.42 12.21 -23.46
N PHE A 26 5.20 11.68 -23.39
CA PHE A 26 4.92 10.27 -23.68
C PHE A 26 4.58 10.01 -25.16
N ASN A 27 4.60 11.06 -26.00
CA ASN A 27 4.21 11.00 -27.40
C ASN A 27 2.81 10.40 -27.60
N THR A 28 1.89 10.72 -26.69
CA THR A 28 0.48 10.26 -26.72
C THR A 28 -0.46 11.44 -26.93
N THR A 29 -1.67 11.19 -27.43
CA THR A 29 -2.67 12.24 -27.69
C THR A 29 -3.40 12.68 -26.43
N TYR A 30 -3.47 11.82 -25.42
CA TYR A 30 -4.05 12.08 -24.11
C TYR A 30 -3.39 11.16 -23.06
N VAL A 31 -3.42 11.60 -21.81
CA VAL A 31 -2.99 10.79 -20.66
C VAL A 31 -4.13 10.83 -19.64
N GLU A 32 -4.83 9.72 -19.48
CA GLU A 32 -5.80 9.55 -18.39
C GLU A 32 -5.04 9.06 -17.15
N ALA A 33 -4.71 10.01 -16.28
CA ALA A 33 -4.19 9.73 -14.96
C ALA A 33 -4.90 10.65 -13.96
N TRP A 34 -5.00 10.21 -12.71
CA TRP A 34 -5.26 11.15 -11.63
C TRP A 34 -4.05 12.09 -11.55
N LEU A 35 -4.20 13.43 -11.53
CA LEU A 35 -3.08 14.43 -11.57
C LEU A 35 -3.11 15.63 -10.52
N ILE A 36 -2.08 15.83 -9.67
CA ILE A 36 -1.90 16.62 -8.39
C ILE A 36 -1.11 17.75 -8.96
N TYR A 37 -1.77 18.87 -9.15
CA TYR A 37 -1.12 20.01 -9.75
C TYR A 37 -0.62 20.91 -8.65
N ARG A 38 0.69 21.16 -8.69
CA ARG A 38 1.30 22.36 -8.12
C ARG A 38 1.35 23.37 -9.27
N LEU A 39 0.46 24.36 -9.25
CA LEU A 39 0.46 25.47 -10.20
C LEU A 39 0.86 26.74 -9.44
N ASN A 40 1.95 27.40 -9.85
CA ASN A 40 2.47 28.61 -9.18
C ASN A 40 2.68 28.41 -7.66
N ASP A 41 3.26 27.29 -7.26
CA ASP A 41 3.48 26.88 -5.85
C ASP A 41 2.23 26.64 -5.00
N ASP A 42 1.02 26.71 -5.57
CA ASP A 42 -0.21 26.34 -4.86
C ASP A 42 -0.74 24.98 -5.32
N ILE A 43 -1.17 24.17 -4.35
CA ILE A 43 -1.84 22.88 -4.57
C ILE A 43 -3.33 23.12 -4.49
N ALA A 44 -4.10 22.58 -5.45
CA ALA A 44 -5.56 22.71 -5.44
C ALA A 44 -6.16 22.25 -4.09
N PHE A 45 -7.14 23.01 -3.57
CA PHE A 45 -7.76 22.73 -2.27
C PHE A 45 -8.30 21.30 -2.18
N ILE A 46 -8.96 20.81 -3.23
CA ILE A 46 -9.52 19.45 -3.26
C ILE A 46 -8.40 18.41 -3.18
N SER A 47 -7.30 18.58 -3.91
CA SER A 47 -6.14 17.71 -3.82
C SER A 47 -5.53 17.72 -2.42
N LYS A 48 -5.38 18.89 -1.77
CA LYS A 48 -4.91 18.99 -0.37
C LYS A 48 -5.79 18.18 0.58
N VAL A 49 -7.12 18.33 0.48
CA VAL A 49 -8.07 17.61 1.33
C VAL A 49 -8.00 16.10 1.07
N SER A 50 -7.97 15.66 -0.19
CA SER A 50 -7.84 14.24 -0.54
C SER A 50 -6.55 13.63 0.02
N LEU A 51 -5.41 14.33 -0.09
CA LEU A 51 -4.13 13.87 0.45
C LEU A 51 -4.19 13.66 1.97
N ILE A 52 -4.73 14.65 2.70
CA ILE A 52 -4.89 14.56 4.15
C ILE A 52 -5.81 13.40 4.53
N ILE A 53 -6.91 13.18 3.80
CA ILE A 53 -7.82 12.06 4.06
C ILE A 53 -7.10 10.72 3.88
N PHE A 54 -6.33 10.54 2.81
CA PHE A 54 -5.58 9.30 2.59
C PHE A 54 -4.52 9.06 3.67
N ASP A 55 -3.77 10.09 4.07
CA ASP A 55 -2.76 9.98 5.13
C ASP A 55 -3.40 9.62 6.47
N VAL A 56 -4.50 10.28 6.84
CA VAL A 56 -5.26 9.97 8.06
C VAL A 56 -5.80 8.54 8.02
N ALA A 57 -6.38 8.11 6.90
CA ALA A 57 -6.89 6.75 6.75
C ALA A 57 -5.78 5.68 6.90
N MET A 58 -4.61 5.91 6.29
CA MET A 58 -3.46 5.02 6.43
C MET A 58 -3.00 4.90 7.88
N VAL A 59 -2.82 6.02 8.58
CA VAL A 59 -2.37 6.03 9.99
C VAL A 59 -3.39 5.37 10.91
N LEU A 60 -4.69 5.64 10.71
CA LEU A 60 -5.76 5.02 11.49
C LEU A 60 -5.81 3.51 11.27
N SER A 61 -5.70 3.06 10.02
CA SER A 61 -5.72 1.63 9.69
C SER A 61 -4.58 0.86 10.36
N LEU A 62 -3.37 1.41 10.33
CA LEU A 62 -2.19 0.82 10.99
C LEU A 62 -2.36 0.79 12.51
N SER A 63 -2.83 1.89 13.09
CA SER A 63 -3.07 2.01 14.53
C SER A 63 -4.09 0.99 15.01
N LEU A 64 -5.19 0.82 14.27
CA LEU A 64 -6.23 -0.17 14.56
C LEU A 64 -5.65 -1.59 14.46
N SER A 65 -4.88 -1.89 13.40
CA SER A 65 -4.25 -3.21 13.23
C SER A 65 -3.31 -3.54 14.39
N ILE A 66 -2.45 -2.61 14.81
CA ILE A 66 -1.54 -2.80 15.95
C ILE A 66 -2.33 -3.03 17.24
N THR A 67 -3.39 -2.25 17.47
CA THR A 67 -4.23 -2.35 18.67
C THR A 67 -4.95 -3.70 18.72
N LEU A 68 -5.56 -4.13 17.62
CA LEU A 68 -6.25 -5.42 17.52
C LEU A 68 -5.28 -6.59 17.66
N ALA A 69 -4.12 -6.54 17.00
CA ALA A 69 -3.10 -7.57 17.11
C ALA A 69 -2.57 -7.70 18.55
N SER A 70 -2.29 -6.56 19.20
CA SER A 70 -1.81 -6.51 20.58
C SER A 70 -2.86 -7.02 21.56
N SER A 71 -4.13 -6.62 21.38
CA SER A 71 -5.25 -7.10 22.19
C SER A 71 -5.44 -8.60 22.04
N THR A 72 -5.40 -9.10 20.80
CA THR A 72 -5.53 -10.53 20.50
C THR A 72 -4.39 -11.33 21.14
N PHE A 73 -3.15 -10.85 21.03
CA PHE A 73 -2.00 -11.45 21.69
C PHE A 73 -2.18 -11.52 23.22
N TYR A 74 -2.65 -10.41 23.82
CA TYR A 74 -2.92 -10.34 25.25
C TYR A 74 -3.98 -11.35 25.68
N TYR A 75 -5.12 -11.44 24.97
CA TYR A 75 -6.19 -12.38 25.28
C TYR A 75 -5.77 -13.85 25.09
N ILE A 76 -5.02 -14.18 24.03
CA ILE A 76 -4.47 -15.53 23.84
C ILE A 76 -3.50 -15.89 24.97
N LYS A 77 -2.73 -14.91 25.47
CA LYS A 77 -1.82 -15.14 26.59
C LYS A 77 -2.55 -15.38 27.91
N LYS A 78 -3.60 -14.59 28.17
CA LYS A 78 -4.39 -14.63 29.41
C LYS A 78 -5.37 -15.80 29.48
N ALA A 79 -5.83 -16.32 28.35
CA ALA A 79 -6.79 -17.41 28.31
C ALA A 79 -6.23 -18.70 28.92
N THR A 80 -6.77 -19.08 30.09
CA THR A 80 -6.44 -20.31 30.81
C THR A 80 -7.22 -21.53 30.32
N THR A 81 -8.30 -21.30 29.57
CA THR A 81 -9.21 -22.34 29.06
C THR A 81 -8.77 -22.94 27.73
N LEU A 82 -7.77 -22.36 27.05
CA LEU A 82 -7.26 -22.85 25.77
C LEU A 82 -6.30 -24.02 25.98
N SER A 83 -6.53 -25.14 25.28
CA SER A 83 -5.52 -26.19 25.18
C SER A 83 -4.23 -25.65 24.53
N SER A 84 -3.09 -26.29 24.84
CA SER A 84 -1.79 -25.94 24.26
C SER A 84 -1.77 -25.96 22.73
N SER A 85 -2.45 -26.94 22.11
CA SER A 85 -2.56 -27.08 20.65
C SER A 85 -3.33 -25.91 20.03
N TYR A 86 -4.53 -25.62 20.54
CA TYR A 86 -5.34 -24.50 20.07
C TYR A 86 -4.63 -23.15 20.25
N ARG A 87 -3.92 -22.95 21.38
CA ARG A 87 -3.14 -21.74 21.62
C ARG A 87 -2.02 -21.56 20.60
N SER A 88 -1.30 -22.64 20.27
CA SER A 88 -0.25 -22.61 19.25
C SER A 88 -0.81 -22.29 17.86
N MET A 89 -1.99 -22.81 17.53
CA MET A 89 -2.68 -22.51 16.27
C MET A 89 -3.06 -21.03 16.19
N GLN A 90 -3.70 -20.48 17.23
CA GLN A 90 -4.10 -19.08 17.30
C GLN A 90 -2.90 -18.13 17.22
N MET A 91 -1.78 -18.44 17.91
CA MET A 91 -0.55 -17.65 17.79
C MET A 91 0.06 -17.70 16.39
N THR A 92 0.02 -18.87 15.73
CA THR A 92 0.51 -19.00 14.35
C THR A 92 -0.32 -18.17 13.39
N LEU A 93 -1.65 -18.20 13.55
CA LEU A 93 -2.57 -17.38 12.76
C LEU A 93 -2.34 -15.89 12.99
N LEU A 94 -2.24 -15.45 14.25
CA LEU A 94 -1.97 -14.06 14.60
C LEU A 94 -0.64 -13.59 13.98
N LYS A 95 0.41 -14.41 14.03
CA LYS A 95 1.70 -14.12 13.39
C LYS A 95 1.56 -14.01 11.87
N ALA A 96 0.83 -14.93 11.24
CA ALA A 96 0.60 -14.91 9.80
C ALA A 96 -0.12 -13.63 9.37
N VAL A 97 -1.26 -13.32 9.98
CA VAL A 97 -2.04 -12.11 9.66
C VAL A 97 -1.23 -10.84 9.95
N SER A 98 -0.47 -10.79 11.04
CA SER A 98 0.39 -9.63 11.33
C SER A 98 1.44 -9.42 10.25
N LEU A 99 2.07 -10.49 9.76
CA LEU A 99 3.08 -10.41 8.71
C LEU A 99 2.45 -10.09 7.34
N GLN A 100 1.27 -10.63 7.05
CA GLN A 100 0.48 -10.27 5.87
C GLN A 100 0.08 -8.81 5.86
N THR A 101 -0.31 -8.21 7.00
CA THR A 101 -0.61 -6.78 7.08
C THR A 101 0.63 -5.90 6.88
N LEU A 102 1.82 -6.38 7.27
CA LEU A 102 3.07 -5.64 7.10
C LEU A 102 3.52 -5.57 5.63
N VAL A 103 3.19 -6.56 4.80
CA VAL A 103 3.55 -6.56 3.38
C VAL A 103 2.96 -5.38 2.60
N PRO A 104 1.63 -5.18 2.52
CA PRO A 104 1.07 -4.04 1.82
C PRO A 104 1.43 -2.72 2.53
N PHE A 105 1.68 -2.74 3.85
CA PHE A 105 2.17 -1.55 4.53
C PHE A 105 3.53 -1.10 3.97
N ILE A 106 4.48 -2.02 3.80
CA ILE A 106 5.81 -1.73 3.27
C ILE A 106 5.78 -1.50 1.75
N CYS A 107 5.05 -2.34 1.00
CA CYS A 107 5.04 -2.33 -0.45
C CYS A 107 4.11 -1.28 -1.06
N ILE A 108 3.13 -0.77 -0.31
CA ILE A 108 2.11 0.15 -0.80
C ILE A 108 2.03 1.38 0.11
N CYS A 109 1.71 1.25 1.39
CA CYS A 109 1.44 2.41 2.25
C CYS A 109 2.64 3.35 2.37
N ILE A 110 3.86 2.83 2.61
CA ILE A 110 5.08 3.66 2.68
C ILE A 110 5.35 4.37 1.34
N PRO A 111 5.39 3.68 0.19
CA PRO A 111 5.50 4.32 -1.12
C PRO A 111 4.45 5.40 -1.38
N TYR A 112 3.19 5.10 -1.11
CA TYR A 112 2.10 6.05 -1.30
C TYR A 112 2.26 7.25 -0.38
N PHE A 113 2.56 7.05 0.90
CA PHE A 113 2.82 8.14 1.83
C PHE A 113 3.94 9.07 1.32
N TYR A 114 5.03 8.50 0.82
CA TYR A 114 6.11 9.28 0.21
C TYR A 114 5.65 10.07 -1.02
N VAL A 115 4.98 9.40 -1.98
CA VAL A 115 4.52 10.00 -3.24
C VAL A 115 3.48 11.10 -3.01
N LEU A 116 2.53 10.88 -2.10
CA LEU A 116 1.50 11.83 -1.73
C LEU A 116 2.07 13.06 -1.00
N ASN A 117 3.20 12.89 -0.29
CA ASN A 117 3.81 13.98 0.46
C ASN A 117 4.87 14.79 -0.31
N ILE A 118 5.43 14.25 -1.41
CA ILE A 118 6.35 14.98 -2.31
C ILE A 118 5.84 16.39 -2.70
N PRO A 119 4.56 16.55 -3.09
CA PRO A 119 3.99 17.86 -3.38
C PRO A 119 4.00 18.84 -2.22
N PHE A 120 4.13 18.44 -0.95
CA PHE A 120 4.27 19.37 0.17
C PHE A 120 5.72 19.84 0.36
N PHE A 121 6.69 18.97 0.10
CA PHE A 121 8.11 19.24 0.39
C PHE A 121 8.88 19.95 -0.73
N ASN A 122 8.21 20.32 -1.83
CA ASN A 122 8.79 20.99 -3.00
C ASN A 122 10.03 20.28 -3.60
N VAL A 123 10.10 18.96 -3.42
CA VAL A 123 11.19 18.15 -3.94
C VAL A 123 10.81 17.61 -5.31
N SER A 124 11.73 17.71 -6.26
CA SER A 124 11.63 16.92 -7.49
C SER A 124 11.86 15.46 -7.13
N SER A 125 10.83 14.62 -7.21
CA SER A 125 11.01 13.18 -6.98
C SER A 125 12.02 12.64 -8.00
N PRO A 126 13.06 11.92 -7.56
CA PRO A 126 13.94 11.23 -8.50
C PRO A 126 13.17 10.06 -9.13
N SER A 127 13.16 9.97 -10.46
CA SER A 127 12.51 8.90 -11.23
C SER A 127 12.77 7.46 -10.73
N PRO A 128 13.98 7.05 -10.28
CA PRO A 128 14.21 5.64 -9.91
C PRO A 128 13.42 5.17 -8.67
N PHE A 129 13.07 6.07 -7.74
CA PHE A 129 12.26 5.68 -6.57
C PHE A 129 10.83 5.34 -6.96
N LEU A 130 10.27 6.07 -7.94
CA LEU A 130 8.92 5.86 -8.41
C LEU A 130 8.80 4.50 -9.12
N ASP A 131 9.76 4.17 -9.98
CA ASP A 131 9.81 2.88 -10.69
C ASP A 131 9.94 1.70 -9.71
N PHE A 132 10.80 1.85 -8.68
CA PHE A 132 10.95 0.85 -7.63
C PHE A 132 9.65 0.63 -6.84
N PHE A 133 8.95 1.71 -6.49
CA PHE A 133 7.67 1.64 -5.79
C PHE A 133 6.56 1.01 -6.63
N THR A 134 6.51 1.29 -7.92
CA THR A 134 5.59 0.61 -8.84
C THR A 134 5.89 -0.89 -8.90
N LEU A 135 7.17 -1.29 -8.90
CA LEU A 135 7.55 -2.71 -8.85
C LEU A 135 7.14 -3.37 -7.52
N LEU A 136 7.35 -2.71 -6.38
CA LEU A 136 6.88 -3.22 -5.09
C LEU A 136 5.36 -3.39 -5.05
N HIS A 137 4.62 -2.44 -5.62
CA HIS A 137 3.17 -2.52 -5.73
C HIS A 137 2.71 -3.63 -6.70
N ALA A 138 3.48 -3.97 -7.73
CA ALA A 138 3.18 -5.11 -8.57
C ALA A 138 3.44 -6.45 -7.85
N LEU A 139 4.45 -6.51 -6.98
CA LEU A 139 4.89 -7.74 -6.32
C LEU A 139 4.23 -8.03 -4.96
N PHE A 140 3.57 -7.06 -4.31
CA PHE A 140 2.96 -7.29 -3.00
C PHE A 140 2.01 -8.51 -2.94
N PRO A 141 1.17 -8.82 -3.96
CA PRO A 141 0.26 -9.97 -3.86
C PRO A 141 1.03 -11.29 -3.84
N THR A 142 2.19 -11.31 -4.51
CA THR A 142 3.09 -12.47 -4.52
C THR A 142 3.71 -12.67 -3.14
N PHE A 143 4.20 -11.59 -2.51
CA PHE A 143 4.75 -11.67 -1.15
C PHE A 143 3.71 -12.07 -0.11
N ASP A 144 2.50 -11.54 -0.19
CA ASP A 144 1.39 -11.91 0.70
C ASP A 144 1.06 -13.41 0.60
N SER A 145 1.01 -13.93 -0.63
CA SER A 145 0.80 -15.35 -0.91
C SER A 145 1.94 -16.24 -0.39
N ILE A 146 3.19 -15.79 -0.53
CA ILE A 146 4.35 -16.53 0.00
C ILE A 146 4.28 -16.62 1.53
N ILE A 147 3.90 -15.55 2.22
CA ILE A 147 3.81 -15.52 3.68
C ILE A 147 2.80 -16.53 4.21
N ILE A 148 1.59 -16.55 3.63
CA ILE A 148 0.53 -17.45 4.12
C ILE A 148 0.89 -18.91 3.90
N ILE A 149 1.43 -19.23 2.71
CA ILE A 149 1.92 -20.57 2.38
C ILE A 149 3.07 -20.95 3.32
N ALA A 150 4.04 -20.07 3.53
CA ALA A 150 5.20 -20.36 4.37
C ALA A 150 4.84 -20.56 5.85
N LEU A 151 3.88 -19.81 6.40
CA LEU A 151 3.57 -19.84 7.84
C LEU A 151 2.48 -20.84 8.21
N MET A 152 1.44 -21.01 7.39
CA MET A 152 0.30 -21.87 7.74
C MET A 152 0.46 -23.30 7.21
N LYS A 153 0.52 -24.27 8.15
CA LYS A 153 0.60 -25.72 7.84
C LYS A 153 -0.44 -26.18 6.81
N PRO A 154 -1.74 -25.86 6.94
CA PRO A 154 -2.75 -26.33 5.99
C PRO A 154 -2.49 -25.87 4.54
N TYR A 155 -1.92 -24.68 4.36
CA TYR A 155 -1.57 -24.15 3.04
C TYR A 155 -0.37 -24.89 2.43
N ARG A 156 0.63 -25.24 3.24
CA ARG A 156 1.76 -26.08 2.78
C ARG A 156 1.30 -27.47 2.37
N ASP A 157 0.46 -28.09 3.19
CA ASP A 157 -0.05 -29.43 2.93
C ASP A 157 -0.91 -29.44 1.64
N GLY A 158 -1.73 -28.41 1.44
CA GLY A 158 -2.49 -28.21 0.19
C GLY A 158 -1.60 -28.02 -1.04
N LEU A 159 -0.51 -27.24 -0.93
CA LEU A 159 0.45 -27.07 -2.02
C LEU A 159 1.16 -28.38 -2.37
N LEU A 160 1.62 -29.12 -1.36
CA LEU A 160 2.26 -30.42 -1.56
C LEU A 160 1.30 -31.41 -2.21
N PHE A 161 0.03 -31.45 -1.79
CA PHE A 161 -0.99 -32.28 -2.41
C PHE A 161 -1.18 -31.94 -3.90
N LEU A 162 -1.26 -30.65 -4.25
CA LEU A 162 -1.38 -30.22 -5.65
C LEU A 162 -0.16 -30.62 -6.49
N LEU A 163 1.05 -30.44 -5.96
CA LEU A 163 2.30 -30.79 -6.65
C LEU A 163 2.49 -32.30 -6.80
N MET A 164 2.09 -33.08 -5.80
CA MET A 164 2.19 -34.55 -5.81
C MET A 164 1.10 -35.21 -6.66
N ARG A 165 -0.09 -34.60 -6.78
CA ARG A 165 -1.18 -35.09 -7.64
C ARG A 165 -0.92 -34.84 -9.14
N SER A 166 -0.01 -33.93 -9.47
CA SER A 166 0.41 -33.66 -10.85
C SER A 166 1.50 -34.63 -11.37
N LYS A 167 1.96 -35.58 -10.54
CA LYS A 167 2.79 -36.72 -10.94
C LYS A 167 1.96 -37.99 -10.95
#